data_AF-A0A8T5RPL9-F1
#
_entry.id   AF-A0A8T5RPL9-F1
#
_cell.length_a   1.000
_cell.length_b   1.000
_cell.length_c   1.000
_cell.angle_alpha   90.00
_cell.angle_beta   90.00
_cell.angle_gamma   90.00
#
_symmetry.space_group_name_H-M   'P 1'
#
loop_
_entity.id
_entity.type
_entity.pdbx_description
1 polymer ?
#
loop_
_entity_poly.entity_id
_entity_poly.type
_entity_poly.pdbx_seq_one_letter_code
_entity_poly.pdbx_strand_id
1 'polypeptide(L)'
;MENNEKTNETDEKRKLYEISKRVEKVEKLVKEYETVISQGNYEKLTPYTKIITLYKEIINELLEMKNQEGATLDDTIINKYKARMEKISKRIENLRFEEEIGSMVNKANKLARSYEITLKKGGFEQECPYFEIIEIYKDIINKLLDKGWISQLENYSREIEIYKKKLEKDKNLREIENQKISKQKAFERARKINEVDSVEAVLQSLDNEMRVLTFEEKKQEKDKEFNKILNLIDNAEKIVKEYKKNIKKSNVLEIDSPYEEVLNIYEKAKERFKDLGWKDASNKLLDSIDFYKQELEKDQNLREYEAKKSS
;
A
#
# COMPACT_ATOMS: atom_id res chain seq x y z
N MET A 1 -3.00 44.90 -54.12
CA MET A 1 -2.82 44.34 -52.77
C MET A 1 -4.14 43.78 -52.22
N GLU A 2 -5.30 44.38 -52.51
CA GLU A 2 -6.63 43.89 -52.04
C GLU A 2 -7.05 42.47 -52.48
N ASN A 3 -6.52 41.92 -53.56
CA ASN A 3 -6.89 40.57 -54.03
C ASN A 3 -6.26 39.42 -53.22
N ASN A 4 -5.16 39.66 -52.47
CA ASN A 4 -4.50 38.64 -51.64
C ASN A 4 -5.17 38.48 -50.27
N GLU A 5 -5.77 39.53 -49.71
CA GLU A 5 -6.44 39.45 -48.40
C GLU A 5 -7.75 38.65 -48.47
N LYS A 6 -8.54 38.82 -49.55
CA LYS A 6 -9.81 38.10 -49.73
C LYS A 6 -9.63 36.59 -49.95
N THR A 7 -8.53 36.17 -50.58
CA THR A 7 -8.25 34.74 -50.81
C THR A 7 -7.83 34.04 -49.51
N ASN A 8 -6.99 34.68 -48.69
CA ASN A 8 -6.60 34.16 -47.37
C ASN A 8 -7.77 34.01 -46.39
N GLU A 9 -8.68 34.98 -46.35
CA GLU A 9 -9.85 34.94 -45.45
C GLU A 9 -10.80 33.77 -45.80
N THR A 10 -10.88 33.41 -47.09
CA THR A 10 -11.75 32.33 -47.57
C THR A 10 -11.17 30.95 -47.21
N ASP A 11 -9.85 30.80 -47.26
CA ASP A 11 -9.16 29.55 -46.90
C ASP A 11 -9.12 29.32 -45.38
N GLU A 12 -8.97 30.37 -44.58
CA GLU A 12 -9.00 30.27 -43.11
C GLU A 12 -10.38 29.80 -42.62
N LYS A 13 -11.47 30.38 -43.15
CA LYS A 13 -12.85 29.97 -42.86
C LYS A 13 -13.11 28.52 -43.24
N ARG A 14 -12.56 28.05 -44.37
CA ARG A 14 -12.68 26.65 -44.81
C ARG A 14 -11.95 25.70 -43.86
N LYS A 15 -10.73 26.03 -43.43
CA LYS A 15 -9.98 25.22 -42.46
C LYS A 15 -10.67 25.15 -41.10
N LEU A 16 -11.18 26.28 -40.60
CA LEU A 16 -11.96 26.32 -39.35
C LEU A 16 -13.23 25.45 -39.42
N TYR A 17 -13.90 25.43 -40.58
CA TYR A 17 -15.05 24.58 -40.80
C TYR A 17 -14.70 23.08 -40.75
N GLU A 18 -13.59 22.66 -41.37
CA GLU A 18 -13.12 21.27 -41.31
C GLU A 18 -12.68 20.86 -39.90
N ILE A 19 -12.01 21.75 -39.16
CA ILE A 19 -11.67 21.52 -37.75
C ILE A 19 -12.94 21.36 -36.92
N SER A 20 -13.96 22.21 -37.14
CA SER A 20 -15.25 22.12 -36.44
C SER A 20 -15.94 20.77 -36.66
N LYS A 21 -15.96 20.26 -37.90
CA LYS A 21 -16.48 18.91 -38.18
C LYS A 21 -15.71 17.80 -37.47
N ARG A 22 -14.39 17.89 -37.45
CA ARG A 22 -13.55 16.91 -36.73
C ARG A 22 -13.80 16.95 -35.23
N VAL A 23 -13.93 18.14 -34.66
CA VAL A 23 -14.33 18.33 -33.26
C VAL A 23 -15.67 17.65 -33.01
N GLU A 24 -16.69 17.91 -33.82
CA GLU A 24 -18.02 17.32 -33.63
C GLU A 24 -17.97 15.79 -33.63
N LYS A 25 -17.16 15.20 -34.52
CA LYS A 25 -16.90 13.75 -34.56
C LYS A 25 -16.23 13.26 -33.27
N VAL A 26 -15.22 13.98 -32.77
CA VAL A 26 -14.56 13.66 -31.50
C VAL A 26 -15.54 13.78 -30.32
N GLU A 27 -16.41 14.78 -30.31
CA GLU A 27 -17.42 14.96 -29.27
C GLU A 27 -18.46 13.83 -29.26
N LYS A 28 -18.86 13.36 -30.44
CA LYS A 28 -19.74 12.20 -30.55
C LYS A 28 -19.09 10.94 -29.97
N LEU A 29 -17.81 10.71 -30.28
CA LEU A 29 -17.05 9.60 -29.69
C LEU A 29 -17.01 9.73 -28.17
N VAL A 30 -16.69 10.92 -27.62
CA VAL A 30 -16.66 11.15 -26.18
C VAL A 30 -17.99 10.75 -25.53
N LYS A 31 -19.14 11.18 -26.09
CA LYS A 31 -20.48 10.84 -25.57
C LYS A 31 -20.78 9.34 -25.62
N GLU A 32 -20.44 8.70 -26.73
CA GLU A 32 -20.59 7.24 -26.88
C GLU A 32 -19.80 6.51 -25.78
N TYR A 33 -18.58 6.96 -25.48
CA TYR A 33 -17.76 6.36 -24.42
C TYR A 33 -18.23 6.67 -23.00
N GLU A 34 -18.68 7.90 -22.74
CA GLU A 34 -19.30 8.23 -21.45
C GLU A 34 -20.49 7.30 -21.16
N THR A 35 -21.26 6.94 -22.20
CA THR A 35 -22.38 5.99 -22.12
C THR A 35 -21.91 4.55 -21.85
N VAL A 36 -20.80 4.12 -22.45
CA VAL A 36 -20.24 2.77 -22.20
C VAL A 36 -19.70 2.65 -20.77
N ILE A 37 -19.09 3.71 -20.24
CA ILE A 37 -18.60 3.75 -18.85
C ILE A 37 -19.74 3.73 -17.86
N SER A 38 -20.81 4.50 -18.09
CA SER A 38 -21.97 4.48 -17.18
C SER A 38 -22.64 3.10 -17.12
N GLN A 39 -22.40 2.25 -18.12
CA GLN A 39 -22.83 0.85 -18.15
C GLN A 39 -21.83 -0.12 -17.48
N GLY A 40 -20.73 0.38 -16.91
CA GLY A 40 -19.74 -0.41 -16.17
C GLY A 40 -18.82 -1.26 -17.05
N ASN A 41 -18.72 -0.96 -18.34
CA ASN A 41 -18.01 -1.80 -19.30
C ASN A 41 -16.61 -1.23 -19.62
N TYR A 42 -15.68 -1.43 -18.68
CA TYR A 42 -14.37 -0.76 -18.65
C TYR A 42 -13.30 -1.35 -19.60
N GLU A 43 -13.54 -2.52 -20.22
CA GLU A 43 -12.58 -3.23 -21.09
C GLU A 43 -12.24 -2.51 -22.41
N LYS A 44 -12.72 -1.27 -22.62
CA LYS A 44 -12.48 -0.47 -23.82
C LYS A 44 -11.78 0.85 -23.49
N LEU A 45 -10.56 0.79 -22.93
CA LEU A 45 -9.69 1.95 -22.69
C LEU A 45 -8.91 2.40 -23.95
N THR A 46 -8.71 1.52 -24.92
CA THR A 46 -8.02 1.78 -26.20
C THR A 46 -8.55 3.00 -26.97
N PRO A 47 -9.87 3.26 -26.99
CA PRO A 47 -10.44 4.42 -27.68
C PRO A 47 -10.18 5.78 -27.05
N TYR A 48 -9.97 5.85 -25.73
CA TYR A 48 -9.71 7.11 -25.04
C TYR A 48 -8.35 7.71 -25.38
N THR A 49 -7.36 6.85 -25.57
CA THR A 49 -6.04 7.26 -26.07
C THR A 49 -6.16 7.87 -27.47
N LYS A 50 -7.02 7.30 -28.34
CA LYS A 50 -7.32 7.86 -29.67
C LYS A 50 -8.00 9.23 -29.57
N ILE A 51 -8.93 9.41 -28.62
CA ILE A 51 -9.60 10.70 -28.39
C ILE A 51 -8.59 11.77 -27.94
N ILE A 52 -7.69 11.46 -27.01
CA ILE A 52 -6.63 12.39 -26.61
C ILE A 52 -5.77 12.77 -27.81
N THR A 53 -5.33 11.79 -28.62
CA THR A 53 -4.52 12.04 -29.81
C THR A 53 -5.24 12.97 -30.80
N LEU A 54 -6.53 12.72 -31.06
CA LEU A 54 -7.33 13.57 -31.94
C LEU A 54 -7.47 15.01 -31.39
N TYR A 55 -7.64 15.19 -30.07
CA TYR A 55 -7.63 16.53 -29.47
C TYR A 55 -6.25 17.21 -29.59
N LYS A 56 -5.15 16.48 -29.42
CA LYS A 56 -3.79 17.01 -29.59
C LYS A 56 -3.55 17.47 -31.03
N GLU A 57 -3.95 16.68 -32.01
CA GLU A 57 -3.87 17.06 -33.43
C GLU A 57 -4.68 18.33 -33.71
N ILE A 58 -5.93 18.41 -33.24
CA ILE A 58 -6.78 19.59 -33.40
C ILE A 58 -6.15 20.83 -32.74
N ILE A 59 -5.60 20.69 -31.53
CA ILE A 59 -4.95 21.80 -30.82
C ILE A 59 -3.70 22.28 -31.57
N ASN A 60 -2.88 21.35 -32.10
CA ASN A 60 -1.68 21.69 -32.86
C ASN A 60 -2.05 22.43 -34.16
N GLU A 61 -3.05 21.95 -34.90
CA GLU A 61 -3.53 22.62 -36.12
C GLU A 61 -4.05 24.03 -35.83
N LEU A 62 -4.79 24.23 -34.73
CA LEU A 62 -5.24 25.55 -34.31
C LEU A 62 -4.08 26.49 -33.93
N LEU A 63 -3.02 25.96 -33.30
CA LEU A 63 -1.80 26.72 -32.99
C LEU A 63 -1.04 27.10 -34.25
N GLU A 64 -0.93 26.20 -35.23
CA GLU A 64 -0.32 26.48 -36.52
C GLU A 64 -1.07 27.58 -37.26
N MET A 65 -2.41 27.55 -37.27
CA MET A 65 -3.24 28.61 -37.84
C MET A 65 -3.01 29.95 -37.14
N LYS A 66 -2.92 29.97 -35.80
CA LYS A 66 -2.65 31.19 -35.04
C LYS A 66 -1.30 31.82 -35.38
N ASN A 67 -0.29 31.01 -35.67
CA ASN A 67 1.07 31.48 -35.95
C ASN A 67 1.27 32.00 -37.38
N GLN A 68 0.23 31.98 -38.24
CA GLN A 68 0.29 32.54 -39.59
C GLN A 68 0.14 34.07 -39.56
N GLU A 69 0.92 34.78 -40.36
CA GLU A 69 0.85 36.24 -40.47
C GLU A 69 -0.56 36.71 -40.84
N GLY A 70 -1.13 37.61 -40.03
CA GLY A 70 -2.47 38.17 -40.23
C GLY A 70 -3.63 37.36 -39.62
N ALA A 71 -3.36 36.26 -38.91
CA ALA A 71 -4.39 35.45 -38.26
C ALA A 71 -5.10 36.21 -37.13
N THR A 72 -6.43 36.06 -37.05
CA THR A 72 -7.30 36.69 -36.03
C THR A 72 -7.86 35.69 -35.01
N LEU A 73 -7.28 34.49 -34.97
CA LEU A 73 -7.79 33.38 -34.17
C LEU A 73 -7.74 33.69 -32.66
N ASP A 74 -8.91 33.64 -32.03
CA ASP A 74 -9.08 33.89 -30.60
C ASP A 74 -8.54 32.73 -29.74
N ASP A 75 -7.74 33.09 -28.74
CA ASP A 75 -7.20 32.18 -27.73
C ASP A 75 -8.29 31.45 -26.94
N THR A 76 -9.50 32.00 -26.86
CA THR A 76 -10.63 31.35 -26.19
C THR A 76 -10.94 29.97 -26.79
N ILE A 77 -10.81 29.81 -28.12
CA ILE A 77 -11.10 28.55 -28.83
C ILE A 77 -10.05 27.50 -28.48
N ILE A 78 -8.77 27.86 -28.53
CA ILE A 78 -7.65 26.96 -28.20
C ILE A 78 -7.75 26.52 -26.74
N ASN A 79 -8.01 27.47 -25.82
CA ASN A 79 -8.13 27.20 -24.40
C ASN A 79 -9.33 26.29 -24.07
N LYS A 80 -10.46 26.46 -24.77
CA LYS A 80 -11.64 25.58 -24.66
C LYS A 80 -11.28 24.12 -24.96
N TYR A 81 -10.53 23.86 -26.03
CA TYR A 81 -10.14 22.49 -26.39
C TYR A 81 -9.06 21.92 -25.48
N LYS A 82 -8.10 22.73 -25.03
CA LYS A 82 -7.13 22.33 -24.00
C LYS A 82 -7.82 21.87 -22.72
N ALA A 83 -8.76 22.66 -22.20
CA ALA A 83 -9.51 22.32 -20.99
C ALA A 83 -10.33 21.01 -21.14
N ARG A 84 -10.94 20.80 -22.32
CA ARG A 84 -11.70 19.58 -22.60
C ARG A 84 -10.81 18.34 -22.69
N MET A 85 -9.66 18.46 -23.36
CA MET A 85 -8.65 17.40 -23.43
C MET A 85 -8.13 17.04 -22.04
N GLU A 86 -7.84 18.04 -21.20
CA GLU A 86 -7.34 17.83 -19.83
C GLU A 86 -8.38 17.09 -18.97
N LYS A 87 -9.66 17.48 -19.06
CA LYS A 87 -10.76 16.80 -18.36
C LYS A 87 -10.85 15.33 -18.75
N ILE A 88 -10.76 15.03 -20.06
CA ILE A 88 -10.78 13.65 -20.57
C ILE A 88 -9.55 12.88 -20.09
N SER A 89 -8.36 13.49 -20.13
CA SER A 89 -7.12 12.88 -19.67
C SER A 89 -7.19 12.49 -18.19
N LYS A 90 -7.66 13.40 -17.33
CA LYS A 90 -7.89 13.12 -15.90
C LYS A 90 -8.88 11.98 -15.69
N ARG A 91 -9.95 11.93 -16.49
CA ARG A 91 -10.93 10.83 -16.41
C ARG A 91 -10.31 9.48 -16.75
N ILE A 92 -9.49 9.40 -17.79
CA ILE A 92 -8.82 8.15 -18.20
C ILE A 92 -7.84 7.68 -17.14
N GLU A 93 -7.08 8.60 -16.56
CA GLU A 93 -6.16 8.29 -15.47
C GLU A 93 -6.90 7.68 -14.29
N ASN A 94 -8.04 8.28 -13.89
CA ASN A 94 -8.88 7.75 -12.83
C ASN A 94 -9.43 6.35 -13.16
N LEU A 95 -9.85 6.10 -14.40
CA LEU A 95 -10.36 4.79 -14.82
C LEU A 95 -9.27 3.71 -14.80
N ARG A 96 -8.06 4.03 -15.26
CA ARG A 96 -6.92 3.11 -15.19
C ARG A 96 -6.57 2.77 -13.75
N PHE A 97 -6.65 3.77 -12.88
CA PHE A 97 -6.43 3.59 -11.46
C PHE A 97 -7.53 2.71 -10.82
N GLU A 98 -8.81 2.94 -11.14
CA GLU A 98 -9.92 2.07 -10.73
C GLU A 98 -9.70 0.62 -11.18
N GLU A 99 -9.28 0.40 -12.42
CA GLU A 99 -8.99 -0.93 -12.97
C GLU A 99 -7.80 -1.60 -12.24
N GLU A 100 -6.74 -0.85 -11.96
CA GLU A 100 -5.59 -1.32 -11.20
C GLU A 100 -6.03 -1.83 -9.81
N ILE A 101 -6.78 -1.02 -9.06
CA ILE A 101 -7.32 -1.41 -7.75
C ILE A 101 -8.23 -2.64 -7.88
N GLY A 102 -9.12 -2.66 -8.88
CA GLY A 102 -9.98 -3.81 -9.16
C GLY A 102 -9.20 -5.10 -9.42
N SER A 103 -8.09 -5.02 -10.15
CA SER A 103 -7.22 -6.16 -10.44
C SER A 103 -6.54 -6.70 -9.17
N MET A 104 -6.10 -5.81 -8.27
CA MET A 104 -5.49 -6.17 -6.99
C MET A 104 -6.51 -6.88 -6.08
N VAL A 105 -7.73 -6.34 -5.98
CA VAL A 105 -8.83 -6.98 -5.23
C VAL A 105 -9.16 -8.36 -5.80
N ASN A 106 -9.22 -8.49 -7.12
CA ASN A 106 -9.45 -9.78 -7.77
C ASN A 106 -8.34 -10.79 -7.49
N LYS A 107 -7.07 -10.35 -7.46
CA LYS A 107 -5.94 -11.21 -7.07
C LYS A 107 -6.10 -11.70 -5.64
N ALA A 108 -6.36 -10.80 -4.68
CA ALA A 108 -6.58 -11.14 -3.28
C ALA A 108 -7.73 -12.16 -3.10
N ASN A 109 -8.86 -11.93 -3.76
CA ASN A 109 -10.02 -12.83 -3.70
C ASN A 109 -9.73 -14.21 -4.29
N LYS A 110 -8.97 -14.30 -5.38
CA LYS A 110 -8.56 -15.58 -5.96
C LYS A 110 -7.66 -16.36 -5.02
N LEU A 111 -6.67 -15.70 -4.41
CA LEU A 111 -5.80 -16.30 -3.40
C LEU A 111 -6.62 -16.87 -2.24
N ALA A 112 -7.49 -16.05 -1.65
CA ALA A 112 -8.31 -16.43 -0.52
C ALA A 112 -9.20 -17.64 -0.85
N ARG A 113 -9.92 -17.59 -1.97
CA ARG A 113 -10.84 -18.65 -2.39
C ARG A 113 -10.11 -19.96 -2.69
N SER A 114 -8.98 -19.89 -3.40
CA SER A 114 -8.19 -21.08 -3.73
C SER A 114 -7.73 -21.81 -2.47
N TYR A 115 -7.25 -21.05 -1.49
CA TYR A 115 -6.77 -21.58 -0.22
C TYR A 115 -7.89 -22.14 0.66
N GLU A 116 -9.01 -21.43 0.78
CA GLU A 116 -10.16 -21.91 1.54
C GLU A 116 -10.70 -23.24 1.00
N ILE A 117 -10.63 -23.45 -0.32
CA ILE A 117 -10.98 -24.74 -0.95
C ILE A 117 -9.98 -25.83 -0.55
N THR A 118 -8.68 -25.54 -0.59
CA THR A 118 -7.64 -26.51 -0.18
C THR A 118 -7.78 -26.89 1.30
N LEU A 119 -8.00 -25.90 2.17
CA LEU A 119 -8.16 -26.10 3.61
C LEU A 119 -9.37 -26.99 3.92
N LYS A 120 -10.50 -26.79 3.23
CA LYS A 120 -11.70 -27.64 3.35
C LYS A 120 -11.46 -29.09 2.94
N LYS A 121 -10.48 -29.35 2.08
CA LYS A 121 -10.06 -30.69 1.66
C LYS A 121 -9.01 -31.31 2.59
N GLY A 122 -8.66 -30.62 3.68
CA GLY A 122 -7.62 -31.08 4.63
C GLY A 122 -6.19 -30.80 4.15
N GLY A 123 -5.98 -29.94 3.14
CA GLY A 123 -4.67 -29.62 2.61
C GLY A 123 -3.89 -28.63 3.50
N PHE A 124 -3.61 -29.01 4.74
CA PHE A 124 -2.83 -28.19 5.69
C PHE A 124 -1.35 -28.06 5.30
N GLU A 125 -0.85 -28.82 4.32
CA GLU A 125 0.52 -28.71 3.82
C GLU A 125 0.78 -27.43 3.01
N GLN A 126 -0.27 -26.83 2.42
CA GLN A 126 -0.13 -25.60 1.64
C GLN A 126 0.17 -24.40 2.54
N GLU A 127 1.06 -23.49 2.12
CA GLU A 127 1.33 -22.24 2.84
C GLU A 127 0.10 -21.31 2.88
N CYS A 128 -0.10 -20.60 4.00
CA CYS A 128 -1.24 -19.72 4.22
C CYS A 128 -1.06 -18.38 3.48
N PRO A 129 -1.91 -18.02 2.50
CA PRO A 129 -1.75 -16.80 1.71
C PRO A 129 -2.38 -15.55 2.36
N TYR A 130 -2.97 -15.66 3.55
CA TYR A 130 -3.64 -14.52 4.19
C TYR A 130 -2.67 -13.37 4.50
N PHE A 131 -1.38 -13.65 4.71
CA PHE A 131 -0.37 -12.61 4.84
C PHE A 131 -0.20 -11.82 3.53
N GLU A 132 -0.04 -12.50 2.39
CA GLU A 132 0.07 -11.84 1.07
C GLU A 132 -1.19 -11.01 0.76
N ILE A 133 -2.37 -11.51 1.10
CA ILE A 133 -3.63 -10.79 0.91
C ILE A 133 -3.66 -9.50 1.74
N ILE A 134 -3.19 -9.52 2.99
CA ILE A 134 -3.10 -8.33 3.84
C ILE A 134 -2.19 -7.28 3.19
N GLU A 135 -1.03 -7.68 2.65
CA GLU A 135 -0.11 -6.77 1.97
C GLU A 135 -0.74 -6.16 0.71
N ILE A 136 -1.49 -6.94 -0.10
CA ILE A 136 -2.23 -6.42 -1.25
C ILE A 136 -3.19 -5.29 -0.83
N TYR A 137 -3.93 -5.46 0.26
CA TYR A 137 -4.85 -4.42 0.74
C TYR A 137 -4.14 -3.19 1.33
N LYS A 138 -2.97 -3.37 1.96
CA LYS A 138 -2.15 -2.22 2.40
C LYS A 138 -1.65 -1.42 1.20
N ASP A 139 -1.21 -2.08 0.13
CA ASP A 139 -0.78 -1.41 -1.09
C ASP A 139 -1.93 -0.64 -1.75
N ILE A 140 -3.15 -1.20 -1.76
CA ILE A 140 -4.36 -0.50 -2.21
C ILE A 140 -4.59 0.78 -1.39
N ILE A 141 -4.48 0.71 -0.06
CA ILE A 141 -4.66 1.88 0.83
C ILE A 141 -3.64 2.97 0.52
N ASN A 142 -2.36 2.61 0.38
CA ASN A 142 -1.31 3.58 0.06
C ASN A 142 -1.58 4.27 -1.28
N LYS A 143 -1.93 3.50 -2.31
CA LYS A 143 -2.30 4.02 -3.63
C LYS A 143 -3.50 4.99 -3.57
N LEU A 144 -4.52 4.67 -2.78
CA LEU A 144 -5.69 5.52 -2.61
C LEU A 144 -5.36 6.82 -1.86
N LEU A 145 -4.47 6.76 -0.86
CA LEU A 145 -3.98 7.94 -0.15
C LEU A 145 -3.21 8.87 -1.08
N ASP A 146 -2.31 8.33 -1.90
CA ASP A 146 -1.53 9.10 -2.88
C ASP A 146 -2.43 9.82 -3.90
N LYS A 147 -3.58 9.23 -4.24
CA LYS A 147 -4.60 9.84 -5.12
C LYS A 147 -5.63 10.73 -4.40
N GLY A 148 -5.63 10.77 -3.06
CA GLY A 148 -6.60 11.50 -2.26
C GLY A 148 -8.01 10.88 -2.22
N TRP A 149 -8.15 9.58 -2.51
CA TRP A 149 -9.43 8.86 -2.56
C TRP A 149 -9.82 8.28 -1.20
N ILE A 150 -10.13 9.17 -0.26
CA ILE A 150 -10.30 8.83 1.16
C ILE A 150 -11.56 7.98 1.42
N SER A 151 -12.63 8.15 0.63
CA SER A 151 -13.93 7.51 0.85
C SER A 151 -13.90 5.98 0.79
N GLN A 152 -12.91 5.40 0.11
CA GLN A 152 -12.79 3.94 -0.07
C GLN A 152 -11.88 3.28 0.98
N LEU A 153 -11.12 4.06 1.76
CA LEU A 153 -10.10 3.55 2.69
C LEU A 153 -10.69 2.67 3.81
N GLU A 154 -11.87 3.04 4.31
CA GLU A 154 -12.52 2.30 5.40
C GLU A 154 -12.84 0.85 4.99
N ASN A 155 -13.30 0.65 3.75
CA ASN A 155 -13.65 -0.68 3.25
C ASN A 155 -12.41 -1.59 3.19
N TYR A 156 -11.30 -1.09 2.67
CA TYR A 156 -10.06 -1.88 2.58
C TYR A 156 -9.39 -2.11 3.93
N SER A 157 -9.51 -1.13 4.85
CA SER A 157 -9.04 -1.31 6.23
C SER A 157 -9.83 -2.43 6.95
N ARG A 158 -11.13 -2.51 6.70
CA ARG A 158 -11.98 -3.58 7.23
C ARG A 158 -11.58 -4.95 6.67
N GLU A 159 -11.27 -5.04 5.37
CA GLU A 159 -10.78 -6.27 4.75
C GLU A 159 -9.47 -6.77 5.40
N ILE A 160 -8.52 -5.86 5.67
CA ILE A 160 -7.28 -6.21 6.39
C ILE A 160 -7.59 -6.87 7.74
N GLU A 161 -8.52 -6.31 8.52
CA GLU A 161 -8.91 -6.86 9.82
C GLU A 161 -9.58 -8.24 9.70
N ILE A 162 -10.38 -8.46 8.65
CA ILE A 162 -10.97 -9.77 8.36
C ILE A 162 -9.85 -10.79 8.10
N TYR A 163 -8.87 -10.46 7.26
CA TYR A 163 -7.81 -11.40 6.92
C TYR A 163 -6.81 -11.63 8.06
N LYS A 164 -6.56 -10.65 8.94
CA LYS A 164 -5.80 -10.87 10.18
C LYS A 164 -6.46 -11.92 11.07
N LYS A 165 -7.79 -11.82 11.27
CA LYS A 165 -8.55 -12.81 12.04
C LYS A 165 -8.53 -14.20 11.39
N LYS A 166 -8.57 -14.26 10.06
CA LYS A 166 -8.45 -15.54 9.33
C LYS A 166 -7.05 -16.15 9.49
N LEU A 167 -6.00 -15.35 9.43
CA LEU A 167 -4.62 -15.79 9.64
C LEU A 167 -4.40 -16.36 11.05
N GLU A 168 -4.95 -15.72 12.08
CA GLU A 168 -4.89 -16.22 13.45
C GLU A 168 -5.63 -17.56 13.61
N LYS A 169 -6.84 -17.67 13.04
CA LYS A 169 -7.59 -18.94 13.03
C LYS A 169 -6.82 -20.06 12.34
N ASP A 170 -6.16 -19.76 11.23
CA ASP A 170 -5.37 -20.73 10.47
C ASP A 170 -4.21 -21.30 11.31
N LYS A 171 -3.50 -20.43 12.04
CA LYS A 171 -2.43 -20.85 12.96
C LYS A 171 -2.96 -21.83 14.02
N ASN A 172 -4.10 -21.52 14.62
CA ASN A 172 -4.72 -22.38 15.63
C ASN A 172 -5.13 -23.74 15.04
N LEU A 173 -5.65 -23.78 13.81
CA LEU A 173 -6.02 -25.03 13.15
C LEU A 173 -4.80 -25.92 12.87
N ARG A 174 -3.68 -25.33 12.43
CA ARG A 174 -2.43 -26.05 12.19
C ARG A 174 -1.86 -26.64 13.47
N GLU A 175 -1.93 -25.89 14.56
CA GLU A 175 -1.51 -26.38 15.88
C GLU A 175 -2.31 -27.61 16.31
N ILE A 176 -3.64 -27.57 16.15
CA ILE A 176 -4.52 -28.71 16.46
C ILE A 176 -4.20 -29.93 15.57
N GLU A 177 -3.97 -29.72 14.28
CA GLU A 177 -3.66 -30.82 13.36
C GLU A 177 -2.31 -31.48 13.69
N ASN A 178 -1.29 -30.67 14.01
CA ASN A 178 -0.01 -31.17 14.48
C ASN A 178 -0.14 -31.98 15.78
N GLN A 179 -0.98 -31.51 16.72
CA GLN A 179 -1.28 -32.27 17.94
C GLN A 179 -1.96 -33.61 17.64
N LYS A 180 -2.91 -33.67 16.70
CA LYS A 180 -3.55 -34.92 16.30
C LYS A 180 -2.56 -35.91 15.68
N ILE A 181 -1.72 -35.43 14.76
CA ILE A 181 -0.68 -36.25 14.12
C ILE A 181 0.26 -36.81 15.19
N SER A 182 0.69 -36.00 16.16
CA SER A 182 1.56 -36.46 17.25
C SER A 182 0.90 -37.56 18.09
N LYS A 183 -0.38 -37.42 18.44
CA LYS A 183 -1.15 -38.40 19.22
C LYS A 183 -1.38 -39.69 18.44
N GLN A 184 -1.68 -39.59 17.15
CA GLN A 184 -1.85 -40.76 16.29
C GLN A 184 -0.53 -41.54 16.15
N LYS A 185 0.59 -40.86 15.92
CA LYS A 185 1.92 -41.49 15.90
C LYS A 185 2.23 -42.17 17.23
N ALA A 186 1.94 -41.54 18.36
CA ALA A 186 2.15 -42.14 19.69
C ALA A 186 1.30 -43.41 19.89
N PHE A 187 0.05 -43.40 19.44
CA PHE A 187 -0.84 -44.56 19.50
C PHE A 187 -0.38 -45.70 18.58
N GLU A 188 0.01 -45.39 17.34
CA GLU A 188 0.56 -46.38 16.39
C GLU A 188 1.87 -46.99 16.90
N ARG A 189 2.74 -46.19 17.53
CA ARG A 189 3.95 -46.68 18.23
C ARG A 189 3.58 -47.62 19.37
N ALA A 190 2.63 -47.26 20.23
CA ALA A 190 2.15 -48.12 21.31
C ALA A 190 1.54 -49.44 20.78
N ARG A 191 0.88 -49.40 19.62
CA ARG A 191 0.29 -50.58 18.96
C ARG A 191 1.33 -51.48 18.28
N LYS A 192 2.43 -50.93 17.77
CA LYS A 192 3.52 -51.68 17.12
C LYS A 192 4.49 -52.35 18.10
N ILE A 193 4.44 -52.05 19.39
CA ILE A 193 5.28 -52.68 20.44
C ILE A 193 4.94 -54.18 20.69
N ASN A 194 4.09 -54.80 19.86
CA ASN A 194 3.92 -56.26 19.82
C ASN A 194 4.71 -56.99 18.73
N GLU A 195 5.52 -56.33 17.90
CA GLU A 195 6.49 -57.02 17.04
C GLU A 195 7.79 -56.22 16.99
N VAL A 196 8.85 -56.84 17.50
CA VAL A 196 10.20 -56.31 17.56
C VAL A 196 10.74 -56.17 16.14
N ASP A 197 11.07 -54.95 15.72
CA ASP A 197 12.33 -54.68 15.03
C ASP A 197 12.76 -53.20 15.08
N SER A 198 14.02 -53.03 15.49
CA SER A 198 14.90 -51.85 15.46
C SER A 198 14.49 -50.60 16.27
N VAL A 199 14.85 -50.63 17.55
CA VAL A 199 14.96 -49.47 18.45
C VAL A 199 15.81 -48.33 17.82
N GLU A 200 16.76 -48.66 16.95
CA GLU A 200 17.65 -47.72 16.24
C GLU A 200 16.88 -46.80 15.26
N ALA A 201 15.94 -47.36 14.48
CA ALA A 201 15.14 -46.59 13.51
C ALA A 201 14.12 -45.68 14.21
N VAL A 202 13.59 -46.13 15.35
CA VAL A 202 12.72 -45.32 16.20
C VAL A 202 13.51 -44.16 16.82
N LEU A 203 14.72 -44.40 17.33
CA LEU A 203 15.58 -43.34 17.88
C LEU A 203 15.97 -42.28 16.83
N GLN A 204 16.33 -42.68 15.61
CA GLN A 204 16.69 -41.74 14.53
C GLN A 204 15.50 -40.90 14.04
N SER A 205 14.30 -41.49 13.95
CA SER A 205 13.09 -40.75 13.58
C SER A 205 12.63 -39.79 14.67
N LEU A 206 12.77 -40.17 15.94
CA LEU A 206 12.46 -39.32 17.10
C LEU A 206 13.46 -38.15 17.21
N ASP A 207 14.73 -38.38 16.91
CA ASP A 207 15.78 -37.34 16.95
C ASP A 207 15.60 -36.30 15.83
N ASN A 208 15.18 -36.75 14.63
CA ASN A 208 14.81 -35.84 13.54
C ASN A 208 13.51 -35.05 13.83
N GLU A 209 12.50 -35.69 14.42
CA GLU A 209 11.24 -35.03 14.79
C GLU A 209 11.46 -34.04 15.94
N MET A 210 12.29 -34.37 16.95
CA MET A 210 12.73 -33.41 17.97
C MET A 210 13.56 -32.28 17.38
N ARG A 211 14.42 -32.51 16.39
CA ARG A 211 15.17 -31.44 15.72
C ARG A 211 14.27 -30.46 14.97
N VAL A 212 13.22 -30.94 14.31
CA VAL A 212 12.25 -30.07 13.61
C VAL A 212 11.39 -29.29 14.62
N LEU A 213 10.87 -29.96 15.65
CA LEU A 213 10.07 -29.31 16.69
C LEU A 213 10.89 -28.26 17.46
N THR A 214 12.11 -28.58 17.86
CA THR A 214 13.00 -27.62 18.53
C THR A 214 13.41 -26.46 17.61
N PHE A 215 13.46 -26.67 16.29
CA PHE A 215 13.70 -25.59 15.33
C PHE A 215 12.47 -24.67 15.18
N GLU A 216 11.27 -25.24 15.11
CA GLU A 216 10.02 -24.50 15.06
C GLU A 216 9.72 -23.74 16.36
N GLU A 217 9.98 -24.34 17.53
CA GLU A 217 9.87 -23.69 18.83
C GLU A 217 10.85 -22.52 18.93
N LYS A 218 12.11 -22.70 18.52
CA LYS A 218 13.10 -21.61 18.46
C LYS A 218 12.68 -20.50 17.50
N LYS A 219 12.00 -20.83 16.40
CA LYS A 219 11.46 -19.83 15.46
C LYS A 219 10.29 -19.07 16.09
N GLN A 220 9.34 -19.77 16.73
CA GLN A 220 8.23 -19.14 17.43
C GLN A 220 8.69 -18.28 18.62
N GLU A 221 9.73 -18.70 19.33
CA GLU A 221 10.32 -17.93 20.43
C GLU A 221 10.97 -16.64 19.92
N LYS A 222 11.68 -16.72 18.79
CA LYS A 222 12.22 -15.53 18.10
C LYS A 222 11.11 -14.58 17.65
N ASP A 223 10.01 -15.09 17.12
CA ASP A 223 8.86 -14.26 16.71
C ASP A 223 8.14 -13.64 17.92
N LYS A 224 8.04 -14.36 19.04
CA LYS A 224 7.50 -13.82 20.30
C LYS A 224 8.39 -12.71 20.86
N GLU A 225 9.71 -12.90 20.88
CA GLU A 225 10.65 -11.87 21.30
C GLU A 225 10.63 -10.66 20.35
N PHE A 226 10.51 -10.88 19.05
CA PHE A 226 10.34 -9.81 18.07
C PHE A 226 9.12 -8.94 18.39
N ASN A 227 7.96 -9.56 18.65
CA ASN A 227 6.75 -8.82 19.03
C ASN A 227 6.87 -8.10 20.37
N LYS A 228 7.57 -8.68 21.35
CA LYS A 228 7.85 -7.99 22.63
C LYS A 228 8.68 -6.72 22.39
N ILE A 229 9.68 -6.78 21.52
CA ILE A 229 10.51 -5.62 21.18
C ILE A 229 9.66 -4.53 20.50
N LEU A 230 8.80 -4.90 19.55
CA LEU A 230 7.89 -3.93 18.90
C LEU A 230 6.94 -3.27 19.90
N ASN A 231 6.36 -4.05 20.81
CA ASN A 231 5.49 -3.49 21.85
C ASN A 231 6.22 -2.50 22.77
N LEU A 232 7.50 -2.73 23.07
CA LEU A 232 8.31 -1.78 23.84
C LEU A 232 8.53 -0.47 23.08
N ILE A 233 8.82 -0.56 21.78
CA ILE A 233 8.96 0.61 20.89
C ILE A 233 7.65 1.40 20.82
N ASP A 234 6.53 0.73 20.56
CA ASP A 234 5.21 1.35 20.47
C ASP A 234 4.83 2.06 21.78
N ASN A 235 5.18 1.46 22.92
CA ASN A 235 4.94 2.08 24.22
C ASN A 235 5.83 3.32 24.42
N ALA A 236 7.09 3.27 24.01
CA ALA A 236 7.98 4.43 24.06
C ALA A 236 7.44 5.60 23.21
N GLU A 237 6.90 5.33 22.02
CA GLU A 237 6.27 6.36 21.19
C GLU A 237 5.03 6.98 21.82
N LYS A 238 4.21 6.16 22.51
CA LYS A 238 3.05 6.66 23.26
C LYS A 238 3.49 7.57 24.40
N ILE A 239 4.53 7.21 25.15
CA ILE A 239 5.08 8.03 26.23
C ILE A 239 5.50 9.40 25.67
N VAL A 240 6.26 9.45 24.57
CA VAL A 240 6.67 10.71 23.94
C VAL A 240 5.46 11.53 23.50
N LYS A 241 4.45 10.87 22.90
CA LYS A 241 3.25 11.55 22.41
C LYS A 241 2.45 12.19 23.54
N GLU A 242 2.31 11.49 24.67
CA GLU A 242 1.66 12.01 25.87
C GLU A 242 2.45 13.16 26.48
N TYR A 243 3.77 13.00 26.61
CA TYR A 243 4.65 14.07 27.06
C TYR A 243 4.51 15.35 26.21
N LYS A 244 4.62 15.23 24.87
CA LYS A 244 4.45 16.35 23.93
C LYS A 244 3.08 17.04 24.06
N LYS A 245 2.04 16.31 24.48
CA LYS A 245 0.71 16.86 24.73
C LYS A 245 0.64 17.60 26.07
N ASN A 246 1.33 17.10 27.09
CA ASN A 246 1.31 17.63 28.44
C ASN A 246 2.15 18.92 28.56
N ILE A 247 3.33 18.97 27.93
CA ILE A 247 4.16 20.19 27.92
C ILE A 247 3.51 21.37 27.17
N LYS A 248 2.50 21.12 26.33
CA LYS A 248 1.70 22.19 25.70
C LYS A 248 0.67 22.81 26.65
N LYS A 249 0.36 22.12 27.75
CA LYS A 249 -0.68 22.48 28.71
C LYS A 249 -0.13 22.94 30.06
N SER A 250 1.14 22.63 30.33
CA SER A 250 1.81 22.84 31.61
C SER A 250 3.22 23.35 31.38
N ASN A 251 3.87 23.89 32.42
CA ASN A 251 5.25 24.34 32.31
C ASN A 251 6.18 23.15 32.05
N VAL A 252 7.10 23.28 31.08
CA VAL A 252 8.06 22.23 30.73
C VAL A 252 8.94 21.84 31.93
N LEU A 253 9.18 22.76 32.87
CA LEU A 253 9.98 22.50 34.07
C LEU A 253 9.28 21.61 35.11
N GLU A 254 7.96 21.45 35.03
CA GLU A 254 7.15 20.68 36.00
C GLU A 254 6.96 19.21 35.59
N ILE A 255 7.37 18.85 34.36
CA ILE A 255 7.19 17.52 33.79
C ILE A 255 8.56 16.98 33.42
N ASP A 256 8.87 15.75 33.81
CA ASP A 256 10.13 15.09 33.44
C ASP A 256 10.16 14.71 31.96
N SER A 257 11.35 14.82 31.36
CA SER A 257 11.56 14.50 29.96
C SER A 257 11.70 12.99 29.76
N PRO A 258 10.89 12.35 28.92
CA PRO A 258 10.97 10.90 28.71
C PRO A 258 12.01 10.52 27.65
N TYR A 259 12.67 11.48 26.98
CA TYR A 259 13.50 11.18 25.82
C TYR A 259 14.72 10.30 26.15
N GLU A 260 15.30 10.42 27.35
CA GLU A 260 16.37 9.53 27.81
C GLU A 260 15.89 8.08 27.98
N GLU A 261 14.70 7.89 28.58
CA GLU A 261 14.09 6.57 28.74
C GLU A 261 13.76 5.95 27.38
N VAL A 262 13.20 6.75 26.47
CA VAL A 262 12.85 6.35 25.11
C VAL A 262 14.12 5.95 24.34
N LEU A 263 15.19 6.73 24.43
CA LEU A 263 16.48 6.39 23.80
C LEU A 263 17.01 5.04 24.30
N ASN A 264 16.97 4.81 25.61
CA ASN A 264 17.38 3.54 26.20
C ASN A 264 16.53 2.36 25.70
N ILE A 265 15.21 2.56 25.51
CA ILE A 265 14.32 1.53 24.95
C ILE A 265 14.73 1.21 23.50
N TYR A 266 15.00 2.23 22.68
CA TYR A 266 15.40 2.04 21.29
C TYR A 266 16.80 1.40 21.16
N GLU A 267 17.76 1.77 22.01
CA GLU A 267 19.09 1.15 22.05
C GLU A 267 19.01 -0.33 22.48
N LYS A 268 18.22 -0.64 23.51
CA LYS A 268 17.96 -2.03 23.92
C LYS A 268 17.25 -2.83 22.84
N ALA A 269 16.26 -2.24 22.15
CA ALA A 269 15.56 -2.88 21.06
C ALA A 269 16.51 -3.18 19.89
N LYS A 270 17.41 -2.25 19.56
CA LYS A 270 18.43 -2.40 18.53
C LYS A 270 19.38 -3.56 18.82
N GLU A 271 19.93 -3.64 20.04
CA GLU A 271 20.82 -4.74 20.44
C GLU A 271 20.06 -6.07 20.45
N ARG A 272 18.82 -6.11 20.95
CA ARG A 272 18.00 -7.33 20.90
C ARG A 272 17.70 -7.79 19.48
N PHE A 273 17.39 -6.89 18.54
CA PHE A 273 17.22 -7.28 17.13
C PHE A 273 18.51 -7.84 16.53
N LYS A 274 19.67 -7.26 16.89
CA LYS A 274 20.98 -7.75 16.45
C LYS A 274 21.27 -9.15 16.99
N ASP A 275 21.02 -9.40 18.28
CA ASP A 275 21.20 -10.71 18.93
C ASP A 275 20.30 -11.79 18.34
N LEU A 276 19.08 -11.41 17.91
CA LEU A 276 18.16 -12.33 17.23
C LEU A 276 18.55 -12.60 15.77
N GLY A 277 19.51 -11.86 15.20
CA GLY A 277 19.96 -11.96 13.81
C GLY A 277 19.22 -11.05 12.82
N TRP A 278 18.38 -10.14 13.29
CA TRP A 278 17.53 -9.25 12.49
C TRP A 278 18.25 -7.93 12.20
N LYS A 279 19.30 -8.01 11.38
CA LYS A 279 20.19 -6.87 11.11
C LYS A 279 19.47 -5.67 10.48
N ASP A 280 18.54 -5.91 9.57
CA ASP A 280 17.81 -4.81 8.91
C ASP A 280 16.89 -4.06 9.87
N ALA A 281 16.20 -4.77 10.77
CA ALA A 281 15.37 -4.16 11.80
C ALA A 281 16.23 -3.36 12.80
N SER A 282 17.38 -3.90 13.20
CA SER A 282 18.35 -3.19 14.04
C SER A 282 18.86 -1.89 13.40
N ASN A 283 19.21 -1.94 12.10
CA ASN A 283 19.70 -0.79 11.36
C ASN A 283 18.63 0.31 11.22
N LYS A 284 17.37 -0.05 11.00
CA LYS A 284 16.26 0.93 10.91
C LYS A 284 16.05 1.72 12.20
N LEU A 285 16.42 1.16 13.36
CA LEU A 285 16.31 1.89 14.63
C LEU A 285 17.38 2.97 14.80
N LEU A 286 18.44 2.98 13.99
CA LEU A 286 19.48 4.02 14.06
C LEU A 286 18.88 5.41 13.79
N ASP A 287 18.06 5.52 12.74
CA ASP A 287 17.42 6.79 12.37
C ASP A 287 16.50 7.31 13.50
N SER A 288 15.77 6.41 14.16
CA SER A 288 14.93 6.75 15.30
C SER A 288 15.74 7.15 16.53
N ILE A 289 16.86 6.47 16.81
CA ILE A 289 17.77 6.83 17.89
C ILE A 289 18.34 8.23 17.65
N ASP A 290 18.80 8.52 16.43
CA ASP A 290 19.35 9.83 16.09
C ASP A 290 18.29 10.93 16.17
N PHE A 291 17.06 10.64 15.71
CA PHE A 291 15.92 11.54 15.88
C PHE A 291 15.65 11.85 17.36
N TYR A 292 15.58 10.85 18.23
CA TYR A 292 15.30 11.09 19.65
C TYR A 292 16.47 11.75 20.40
N LYS A 293 17.72 11.60 19.96
CA LYS A 293 18.86 12.38 20.46
C LYS A 293 18.68 13.87 20.17
N GLN A 294 18.29 14.20 18.93
CA GLN A 294 18.01 15.59 18.55
C GLN A 294 16.83 16.17 19.33
N GLU A 295 15.77 15.38 19.57
CA GLU A 295 14.62 15.83 20.35
C GLU A 295 14.97 16.03 21.83
N LEU A 296 15.82 15.17 22.42
CA LEU A 296 16.34 15.36 23.77
C LEU A 296 17.14 16.67 23.89
N GLU A 297 18.03 16.94 22.94
CA GLU A 297 18.82 18.18 22.92
C GLU A 297 17.93 19.42 22.81
N LYS A 298 16.91 19.40 21.94
CA LYS A 298 15.92 20.49 21.84
C LYS A 298 15.16 20.69 23.15
N ASP A 299 14.78 19.60 23.81
CA ASP A 299 14.05 19.63 25.08
C ASP A 299 14.89 20.23 26.20
N GLN A 300 16.16 19.84 26.30
CA GLN A 300 17.13 20.39 27.26
C GLN A 300 17.33 21.90 27.02
N ASN A 301 17.54 22.31 25.78
CA ASN A 301 17.67 23.73 25.41
C ASN A 301 16.42 24.54 25.80
N LEU A 302 15.22 23.98 25.61
CA LEU A 302 13.96 24.62 25.99
C LEU A 302 13.86 24.80 27.51
N ARG A 303 14.25 23.77 28.27
CA ARG A 303 14.25 23.83 29.74
C ARG A 303 15.24 24.86 30.27
N GLU A 304 16.45 24.92 29.72
CA GLU A 304 17.43 25.94 30.09
C GLU A 304 16.94 27.36 29.83
N TYR A 305 16.24 27.57 28.70
CA TYR A 305 15.65 28.87 28.36
C TYR A 305 14.54 29.26 29.34
N GLU A 306 13.60 28.37 29.64
CA GLU A 306 12.52 28.63 30.60
C GLU A 306 13.05 28.82 32.03
N ALA A 307 14.11 28.10 32.42
CA ALA A 307 14.78 28.28 33.72
C ALA A 307 15.45 29.66 33.85
N LYS A 308 16.10 30.15 32.79
CA LYS A 308 16.71 31.50 32.73
C LYS A 308 15.66 32.62 32.73
N LYS A 309 14.47 32.37 32.19
CA LYS A 309 13.34 33.32 32.20
C LYS A 309 12.63 33.38 33.55
N SER A 310 12.72 32.31 34.33
CA SER A 310 12.10 32.18 35.66
C SER A 310 13.04 32.55 36.82
N SER A 311 14.32 32.84 36.54
CA SER A 311 15.32 33.38 37.48
C SER A 311 15.42 34.90 37.34
#